data_AF-A0A800ACK4-F1
#
_entry.id   AF-A0A800ACK4-F1
#
_cell.length_a   1.000
_cell.length_b   1.000
_cell.length_c   1.000
_cell.angle_alpha   90.00
_cell.angle_beta   90.00
_cell.angle_gamma   90.00
#
_symmetry.space_group_name_H-M   'P 1'
#
loop_
_entity.id
_entity.type
_entity.pdbx_description
1 polymer ?
#
loop_
_entity_poly.entity_id
_entity_poly.type
_entity_poly.pdbx_seq_one_letter_code
_entity_poly.pdbx_strand_id
1 'polypeptide(L)'
;MKVAVSAMGTDMNAQVDPRFGRCANFIIVDTDTMEFETMQNPYITAGGGAGIQSAQLVANKGAQAVLTGNCGPNAFQTLSAAGVQVITGVSGTVRSAVERYKSGQFQPTAQANVPEYFGRGGMQQPGMGMGRGGGMGMGRGMGRGMRRGGMGGGPPFSQPMQQPPMPPQQPMNASQELQMLKEQAKGLQQQLEQINQRIKQLEE
;
A
#
# COMPACT_ATOMS: atom_id res chain seq x y z
N MET A 1 -9.20 -9.65 -28.05
CA MET A 1 -8.75 -10.09 -26.69
C MET A 1 -9.20 -9.04 -25.68
N LYS A 2 -9.60 -9.40 -24.45
CA LYS A 2 -10.04 -8.40 -23.45
C LYS A 2 -8.94 -7.99 -22.48
N VAL A 3 -8.78 -6.69 -22.29
CA VAL A 3 -7.83 -6.08 -21.36
C VAL A 3 -8.56 -5.13 -20.42
N ALA A 4 -8.28 -5.22 -19.12
CA ALA A 4 -8.80 -4.31 -18.12
C ALA A 4 -7.78 -3.22 -17.78
N VAL A 5 -8.21 -1.97 -17.75
CA VAL A 5 -7.36 -0.83 -17.37
C VAL A 5 -7.94 -0.18 -16.12
N SER A 6 -7.11 -0.01 -15.07
CA SER A 6 -7.50 0.78 -13.91
C SER A 6 -7.55 2.25 -14.31
N ALA A 7 -8.70 2.91 -14.14
CA ALA A 7 -8.93 4.27 -14.63
C ALA A 7 -9.52 5.19 -13.56
N MET A 8 -9.14 6.48 -13.63
CA MET A 8 -9.69 7.54 -12.78
C MET A 8 -11.02 8.08 -13.31
N GLY A 9 -11.31 7.88 -14.60
CA GLY A 9 -12.52 8.31 -15.28
C GLY A 9 -13.23 7.16 -15.97
N THR A 10 -14.21 7.47 -16.82
CA THR A 10 -15.14 6.50 -17.40
C THR A 10 -14.99 6.31 -18.92
N ASP A 11 -13.99 6.93 -19.53
CA ASP A 11 -13.76 6.91 -20.97
C ASP A 11 -12.30 6.61 -21.33
N MET A 12 -12.04 6.42 -22.62
CA MET A 12 -10.71 6.07 -23.15
C MET A 12 -9.64 7.18 -23.00
N ASN A 13 -10.05 8.43 -22.74
CA ASN A 13 -9.15 9.55 -22.51
C ASN A 13 -8.82 9.74 -21.02
N ALA A 14 -9.54 9.04 -20.13
CA ALA A 14 -9.26 9.03 -18.71
C ALA A 14 -7.82 8.59 -18.43
N GLN A 15 -7.25 9.14 -17.36
CA GLN A 15 -5.94 8.74 -16.88
C GLN A 15 -6.00 7.36 -16.22
N VAL A 16 -4.94 6.58 -16.40
CA VAL A 16 -4.72 5.33 -15.69
C VAL A 16 -4.58 5.63 -14.19
N ASP A 17 -5.36 4.93 -13.36
CA ASP A 17 -5.28 5.05 -11.91
C ASP A 17 -4.00 4.34 -11.41
N PRO A 18 -3.21 4.99 -10.55
CA PRO A 18 -2.02 4.38 -9.96
C PRO A 18 -2.33 3.22 -9.00
N ARG A 19 -3.59 3.00 -8.59
CA ARG A 19 -3.97 1.96 -7.63
C ARG A 19 -4.92 0.97 -8.29
N PHE A 20 -4.49 -0.28 -8.47
CA PHE A 20 -5.38 -1.32 -9.00
C PHE A 20 -6.60 -1.59 -8.11
N GLY A 21 -6.37 -2.04 -6.87
CA GLY A 21 -7.47 -2.54 -6.03
C GLY A 21 -8.46 -1.48 -5.52
N ARG A 22 -8.13 -0.19 -5.71
CA ARG A 22 -8.95 0.96 -5.27
C ARG A 22 -9.07 2.02 -6.37
N CYS A 23 -8.93 1.64 -7.63
CA CYS A 23 -9.23 2.57 -8.71
C CYS A 23 -10.70 3.00 -8.65
N ALA A 24 -11.02 4.12 -9.27
CA ALA A 24 -12.42 4.54 -9.41
C ALA A 24 -13.18 3.60 -10.33
N ASN A 25 -12.59 3.27 -11.48
CA ASN A 25 -13.23 2.46 -12.52
C ASN A 25 -12.24 1.44 -13.11
N PHE A 26 -12.81 0.39 -13.68
CA PHE A 26 -12.15 -0.49 -14.64
C PHE A 26 -12.75 -0.23 -16.01
N ILE A 27 -11.90 0.00 -17.01
CA ILE A 27 -12.32 0.06 -18.41
C ILE A 27 -11.86 -1.24 -19.06
N ILE A 28 -12.81 -2.07 -19.47
CA ILE A 28 -12.56 -3.34 -20.17
C ILE A 28 -12.61 -3.04 -21.66
N VAL A 29 -11.48 -3.22 -22.34
CA VAL A 29 -11.32 -2.91 -23.76
C VAL A 29 -11.06 -4.20 -24.52
N ASP A 30 -11.78 -4.40 -25.63
CA ASP A 30 -11.38 -5.38 -26.62
C ASP A 30 -10.26 -4.81 -27.49
N THR A 31 -9.10 -5.47 -27.48
CA THR A 31 -7.91 -5.00 -28.19
C THR A 31 -8.07 -5.03 -29.70
N ASP A 32 -8.95 -5.84 -30.24
CA ASP A 32 -9.06 -6.06 -31.68
C ASP A 32 -10.00 -5.01 -32.29
N THR A 33 -11.12 -4.73 -31.61
CA THR A 33 -12.14 -3.75 -32.06
C THR A 33 -11.98 -2.36 -31.44
N MET A 34 -11.24 -2.23 -30.33
CA MET A 34 -11.17 -1.02 -29.47
C MET A 34 -12.52 -0.63 -28.84
N GLU A 35 -13.52 -1.51 -28.87
CA GLU A 35 -14.75 -1.34 -28.11
C GLU A 35 -14.46 -1.47 -26.61
N PHE A 36 -15.16 -0.69 -25.79
CA PHE A 36 -14.95 -0.70 -24.34
C PHE A 36 -16.26 -0.68 -23.56
N GLU A 37 -16.23 -1.34 -22.40
CA GLU A 37 -17.21 -1.16 -21.33
C GLU A 37 -16.52 -0.56 -20.11
N THR A 38 -17.23 0.34 -19.41
CA THR A 38 -16.75 0.93 -18.18
C THR A 38 -17.52 0.35 -17.00
N MET A 39 -16.78 -0.01 -15.95
CA MET A 39 -17.34 -0.50 -14.71
C MET A 39 -16.79 0.28 -13.53
N GLN A 40 -17.67 0.75 -12.67
CA GLN A 40 -17.26 1.33 -11.40
C GLN A 40 -16.71 0.24 -10.47
N ASN A 41 -15.66 0.56 -9.72
CA ASN A 41 -15.12 -0.33 -8.71
C ASN A 41 -15.87 -0.15 -7.37
N PRO A 42 -16.71 -1.10 -6.94
CA PRO A 42 -17.43 -0.99 -5.67
C PRO A 42 -16.50 -1.11 -4.46
N TYR A 43 -15.27 -1.59 -4.64
CA TYR A 43 -14.32 -1.89 -3.58
C TYR A 43 -13.34 -0.74 -3.29
N ILE A 44 -13.51 0.42 -3.95
CA ILE A 44 -12.66 1.60 -3.73
C ILE A 44 -12.55 2.00 -2.25
N THR A 45 -13.65 1.90 -1.50
CA THR A 45 -13.74 2.23 -0.07
C THR A 45 -13.61 1.01 0.85
N ALA A 46 -13.34 -0.18 0.34
CA ALA A 46 -13.34 -1.39 1.16
C ALA A 46 -12.31 -1.30 2.31
N GLY A 47 -12.72 -1.68 3.52
CA GLY A 47 -11.88 -1.65 4.73
C GLY A 47 -10.74 -2.67 4.71
N GLY A 48 -10.79 -3.66 3.80
CA GLY A 48 -9.80 -4.71 3.60
C GLY A 48 -10.11 -5.51 2.33
N GLY A 49 -9.14 -6.24 1.79
CA GLY A 49 -9.35 -7.15 0.65
C GLY A 49 -9.73 -6.48 -0.68
N ALA A 50 -9.61 -5.15 -0.81
CA ALA A 50 -10.02 -4.42 -2.01
C ALA A 50 -9.33 -4.95 -3.29
N GLY A 51 -8.04 -5.30 -3.19
CA GLY A 51 -7.27 -5.88 -4.29
C GLY A 51 -7.77 -7.26 -4.73
N ILE A 52 -8.14 -8.12 -3.78
CA ILE A 52 -8.65 -9.47 -4.07
C ILE A 52 -10.01 -9.38 -4.76
N GLN A 53 -10.92 -8.59 -4.19
CA GLN A 53 -12.27 -8.42 -4.73
C GLN A 53 -12.24 -7.75 -6.11
N SER A 54 -11.39 -6.74 -6.30
CA SER A 54 -11.21 -6.11 -7.61
C SER A 54 -10.60 -7.08 -8.64
N ALA A 55 -9.64 -7.90 -8.25
CA ALA A 55 -9.06 -8.92 -9.12
C ALA A 55 -10.10 -9.96 -9.56
N GLN A 56 -10.91 -10.46 -8.64
CA GLN A 56 -12.01 -11.37 -8.95
C GLN A 56 -13.04 -10.73 -9.89
N LEU A 57 -13.42 -9.48 -9.64
CA LEU A 57 -14.36 -8.74 -10.49
C LEU A 57 -13.86 -8.65 -11.94
N VAL A 58 -12.59 -8.29 -12.12
CA VAL A 58 -11.96 -8.16 -13.43
C VAL A 58 -11.80 -9.52 -14.13
N ALA A 59 -11.40 -10.55 -13.39
CA ALA A 59 -11.30 -11.91 -13.92
C ALA A 59 -12.67 -12.45 -14.38
N ASN A 60 -13.73 -12.22 -13.60
CA ASN A 60 -15.10 -12.62 -13.95
C ASN A 60 -15.64 -11.92 -15.20
N LYS A 61 -15.07 -10.76 -15.57
CA LYS A 61 -15.36 -10.06 -16.83
C LYS A 61 -14.63 -10.63 -18.04
N GLY A 62 -13.80 -11.65 -17.83
CA GLY A 62 -13.05 -12.34 -18.87
C GLY A 62 -11.85 -11.54 -19.37
N ALA A 63 -11.33 -10.60 -18.56
CA ALA A 63 -10.09 -9.90 -18.89
C ALA A 63 -8.92 -10.89 -18.86
N GLN A 64 -8.10 -10.88 -19.90
CA GLN A 64 -6.90 -11.73 -20.02
C GLN A 64 -5.64 -11.00 -19.55
N ALA A 65 -5.68 -9.67 -19.55
CA ALA A 65 -4.62 -8.85 -18.97
C ALA A 65 -5.18 -7.63 -18.21
N VAL A 66 -4.40 -7.15 -17.24
CA VAL A 66 -4.63 -5.93 -16.47
C VAL A 66 -3.50 -4.95 -16.72
N LEU A 67 -3.84 -3.72 -17.11
CA LEU A 67 -2.93 -2.58 -17.19
C LEU A 67 -3.19 -1.63 -16.02
N THR A 68 -2.20 -1.42 -15.17
CA THR A 68 -2.34 -0.57 -13.99
C THR A 68 -1.04 0.14 -13.63
N GLY A 69 -1.12 1.21 -12.84
CA GLY A 69 0.08 1.82 -12.28
C GLY A 69 0.73 0.89 -11.26
N ASN A 70 -0.01 0.50 -10.21
CA ASN A 70 0.51 -0.37 -9.16
C ASN A 70 -0.44 -1.51 -8.78
N CYS A 71 0.15 -2.67 -8.51
CA CYS A 71 -0.51 -3.88 -8.07
C CYS A 71 0.20 -4.43 -6.83
N GLY A 72 -0.54 -4.56 -5.72
CA GLY A 72 -0.05 -5.17 -4.49
C GLY A 72 -0.12 -6.71 -4.51
N PRO A 73 0.55 -7.39 -3.57
CA PRO A 73 0.75 -8.85 -3.62
C PRO A 73 -0.57 -9.64 -3.64
N ASN A 74 -1.55 -9.27 -2.83
CA ASN A 74 -2.84 -9.97 -2.80
C ASN A 74 -3.61 -9.89 -4.13
N ALA A 75 -3.58 -8.72 -4.78
CA ALA A 75 -4.22 -8.54 -6.08
C ALA A 75 -3.46 -9.32 -7.17
N PHE A 76 -2.13 -9.23 -7.16
CA PHE A 76 -1.26 -9.94 -8.08
C PHE A 76 -1.50 -11.44 -8.02
N GLN A 77 -1.43 -12.04 -6.83
CA GLN A 77 -1.67 -13.47 -6.62
C GLN A 77 -3.06 -13.90 -7.11
N THR A 78 -4.09 -13.09 -6.84
CA THR A 78 -5.47 -13.39 -7.27
C THR A 78 -5.60 -13.35 -8.79
N LEU A 79 -5.01 -12.34 -9.45
CA LEU A 79 -5.01 -12.21 -10.91
C LEU A 79 -4.23 -13.36 -11.56
N SER A 80 -3.03 -13.67 -11.07
CA SER A 80 -2.20 -14.76 -11.57
C SER A 80 -2.89 -16.12 -11.41
N ALA A 81 -3.53 -16.39 -10.28
CA ALA A 81 -4.29 -17.61 -10.05
C ALA A 81 -5.48 -17.75 -11.01
N ALA A 82 -6.06 -16.62 -11.45
CA ALA A 82 -7.10 -16.58 -12.47
C ALA A 82 -6.56 -16.61 -13.92
N GLY A 83 -5.25 -16.75 -14.12
CA GLY A 83 -4.62 -16.74 -15.45
C GLY A 83 -4.60 -15.36 -16.12
N VAL A 84 -4.80 -14.28 -15.35
CA VAL A 84 -4.81 -12.91 -15.85
C VAL A 84 -3.40 -12.32 -15.79
N GLN A 85 -2.88 -11.89 -16.92
CA GLN A 85 -1.57 -11.26 -17.01
C GLN A 85 -1.59 -9.87 -16.36
N VAL A 86 -0.60 -9.56 -15.52
CA VAL A 86 -0.53 -8.26 -14.83
C VAL A 86 0.58 -7.42 -15.44
N ILE A 87 0.28 -6.17 -15.78
CA ILE A 87 1.25 -5.18 -16.24
C ILE A 87 1.15 -3.97 -15.32
N THR A 88 2.26 -3.68 -14.66
CA THR A 88 2.42 -2.54 -13.74
C THR A 88 3.27 -1.43 -14.35
N GLY A 89 3.33 -0.27 -13.70
CA GLY A 89 4.07 0.89 -14.19
C GLY A 89 3.40 1.61 -15.36
N VAL A 90 2.13 1.30 -15.65
CA VAL A 90 1.38 1.92 -16.74
C VAL A 90 0.89 3.30 -16.30
N SER A 91 1.07 4.30 -17.17
CA SER A 91 0.69 5.69 -16.95
C SER A 91 0.12 6.32 -18.22
N GLY A 92 -0.45 7.52 -18.15
CA GLY A 92 -1.06 8.21 -19.28
C GLY A 92 -2.54 7.84 -19.47
N THR A 93 -3.06 8.00 -20.69
CA THR A 93 -4.48 7.73 -20.98
C THR A 93 -4.74 6.24 -21.17
N VAL A 94 -5.96 5.80 -20.89
CA VAL A 94 -6.42 4.41 -21.12
C VAL A 94 -6.17 3.99 -22.58
N ARG A 95 -6.50 4.85 -23.55
CA ARG A 95 -6.22 4.63 -24.98
C ARG A 95 -4.73 4.35 -25.23
N SER A 96 -3.84 5.23 -24.77
CA SER A 96 -2.40 5.06 -24.97
C SER A 96 -1.83 3.82 -24.27
N ALA A 97 -2.42 3.41 -23.13
CA ALA A 97 -2.05 2.19 -22.45
C ALA A 97 -2.40 0.95 -23.29
N VAL A 98 -3.62 0.89 -23.83
CA VAL A 98 -4.04 -0.23 -24.68
C VAL A 98 -3.22 -0.29 -25.97
N GLU A 99 -2.92 0.84 -26.60
CA GLU A 99 -2.09 0.88 -27.82
C GLU A 99 -0.65 0.41 -27.57
N ARG A 100 -0.04 0.81 -26.45
CA ARG A 100 1.29 0.33 -26.06
C ARG A 100 1.30 -1.15 -25.70
N TYR A 101 0.22 -1.65 -25.11
CA TYR A 101 0.03 -3.08 -24.90
C TYR A 101 -0.04 -3.85 -26.22
N LYS A 102 -0.87 -3.40 -27.17
CA LYS A 102 -1.02 -4.02 -28.49
C LYS A 102 0.30 -4.04 -29.29
N SER A 103 1.13 -3.01 -29.14
CA SER A 103 2.44 -2.92 -29.82
C SER A 103 3.55 -3.69 -29.10
N GLY A 104 3.26 -4.41 -28.01
CA GLY A 104 4.24 -5.24 -27.30
C GLY A 104 5.27 -4.45 -26.49
N GLN A 105 4.99 -3.18 -26.19
CA GLN A 105 5.92 -2.32 -25.43
C GLN A 105 5.94 -2.64 -23.93
N PHE A 106 4.95 -3.39 -23.44
CA PHE A 106 4.88 -3.79 -22.04
C PHE A 106 5.36 -5.22 -21.85
N GLN A 107 6.10 -5.42 -20.76
CA GLN A 107 6.47 -6.75 -20.29
C GLN A 107 5.53 -7.16 -19.15
N PRO A 108 5.07 -8.43 -19.12
CA PRO A 108 4.34 -8.97 -17.98
C PRO A 108 5.15 -8.76 -16.70
N THR A 109 4.49 -8.34 -15.63
CA THR A 109 5.14 -8.21 -14.33
C THR A 109 5.15 -9.59 -13.66
N ALA A 110 6.31 -10.02 -13.16
CA ALA A 110 6.46 -11.33 -12.50
C ALA A 110 6.03 -11.32 -11.02
N GLN A 111 5.92 -10.14 -10.40
CA GLN A 111 5.57 -9.97 -8.99
C GLN A 111 4.89 -8.62 -8.74
N ALA A 112 4.31 -8.42 -7.56
CA ALA A 112 3.78 -7.13 -7.15
C ALA A 112 4.86 -6.03 -7.12
N ASN A 113 4.47 -4.78 -7.42
CA ASN A 113 5.39 -3.64 -7.48
C ASN A 113 5.25 -2.66 -6.30
N VAL A 114 4.35 -2.94 -5.36
CA VAL A 114 4.12 -2.15 -4.14
C VAL A 114 3.88 -3.07 -2.93
N PRO A 115 4.20 -2.62 -1.70
CA PRO A 115 3.96 -3.39 -0.50
C PRO A 115 2.46 -3.63 -0.23
N GLU A 116 2.18 -4.53 0.71
CA GLU A 116 0.82 -4.72 1.22
C GLU A 116 0.19 -3.39 1.68
N TYR A 117 -1.14 -3.29 1.52
CA TYR A 117 -1.95 -2.14 1.96
C TYR A 117 -1.72 -0.80 1.24
N PHE A 118 -0.96 -0.80 0.13
CA PHE A 118 -0.81 0.38 -0.73
C PHE A 118 -2.16 1.02 -1.12
N GLY A 119 -2.22 2.36 -1.09
CA GLY A 119 -3.41 3.11 -1.49
C GLY A 119 -4.54 3.20 -0.46
N ARG A 120 -4.38 2.66 0.76
CA ARG A 120 -5.19 3.12 1.90
C ARG A 120 -4.83 4.59 2.15
N GLY A 121 -5.82 5.48 2.18
CA GLY A 121 -5.63 6.89 2.54
C GLY A 121 -4.75 6.99 3.79
N GLY A 122 -3.68 7.78 3.68
CA GLY A 122 -2.58 7.78 4.64
C GLY A 122 -3.05 8.08 6.05
N MET A 123 -3.18 7.04 6.86
CA MET A 123 -2.64 7.11 8.20
C MET A 123 -1.19 6.68 8.07
N GLN A 124 -0.33 7.65 7.71
CA GLN A 124 0.98 7.65 8.34
C GLN A 124 0.69 7.45 9.83
N GLN A 125 1.32 6.45 10.43
CA GLN A 125 1.51 6.45 11.88
C GLN A 125 1.82 7.88 12.31
N PRO A 126 1.28 8.38 13.42
CA PRO A 126 1.77 9.61 14.02
C PRO A 126 3.20 9.38 14.49
N GLY A 127 4.15 9.37 13.56
CA GLY A 127 5.52 9.76 13.82
C GLY A 127 5.42 11.19 14.28
N MET A 128 5.82 11.41 15.53
CA MET A 128 5.92 12.70 16.19
C MET A 128 6.88 13.63 15.43
N GLY A 129 6.44 14.13 14.28
CA GLY A 129 7.05 15.25 13.58
C GLY A 129 6.44 16.54 14.13
N MET A 130 6.69 16.84 15.41
CA MET A 130 6.41 18.16 15.99
C MET A 130 7.41 19.14 15.35
N GLY A 131 7.11 19.55 14.12
CA GLY A 131 7.84 20.57 13.40
C GLY A 131 7.76 21.89 14.16
N ARG A 132 8.80 22.14 14.97
CA ARG A 132 9.50 23.41 15.16
C ARG A 132 8.75 24.66 14.69
N GLY A 133 7.64 24.98 15.35
CA GLY A 133 7.00 26.29 15.31
C GLY A 133 7.44 27.08 16.53
N GLY A 134 8.51 27.88 16.38
CA GLY A 134 8.96 28.81 17.40
C GLY A 134 7.91 29.90 17.63
N GLY A 135 7.10 29.72 18.67
CA GLY A 135 6.18 30.73 19.19
C GLY A 135 6.43 30.92 20.67
N MET A 136 7.47 31.68 21.03
CA MET A 136 7.63 32.23 22.37
C MET A 136 6.51 33.25 22.62
N GLY A 137 5.42 32.79 23.22
CA GLY A 137 4.38 33.63 23.81
C GLY A 137 4.35 33.45 25.32
N MET A 138 5.24 34.14 26.04
CA MET A 138 5.16 34.31 27.49
C MET A 138 3.91 35.13 27.83
N GLY A 139 2.79 34.43 28.04
CA GLY A 139 1.56 34.99 28.62
C GLY A 139 1.47 34.67 30.09
N ARG A 140 2.06 35.53 30.94
CA ARG A 140 1.76 35.62 32.38
C ARG A 140 0.26 35.86 32.57
N GLY A 141 -0.46 34.86 33.10
CA GLY A 141 -1.88 34.96 33.42
C GLY A 141 -2.17 34.42 34.81
N MET A 142 -2.00 35.29 35.80
CA MET A 142 -2.32 35.10 37.21
C MET A 142 -3.85 35.06 37.36
N GLY A 143 -4.42 33.92 37.78
CA GLY A 143 -5.87 33.71 37.87
C GLY A 143 -6.27 32.91 39.11
N ARG A 144 -6.28 33.59 40.25
CA ARG A 144 -6.74 33.11 41.57
C ARG A 144 -8.26 32.89 41.55
N GLY A 145 -8.72 31.68 41.84
CA GLY A 145 -10.15 31.37 41.90
C GLY A 145 -10.48 30.13 42.72
N MET A 146 -10.60 30.31 44.04
CA MET A 146 -11.22 29.35 44.95
C MET A 146 -12.71 29.16 44.58
N ARG A 147 -13.17 27.92 44.35
CA ARG A 147 -14.52 27.49 44.74
C ARG A 147 -14.59 26.02 45.16
N ARG A 148 -14.95 25.91 46.44
CA ARG A 148 -15.50 24.83 47.26
C ARG A 148 -16.71 24.12 46.64
N GLY A 149 -16.78 22.80 46.80
CA GLY A 149 -18.05 22.05 46.93
C GLY A 149 -18.15 20.79 46.08
N GLY A 150 -18.19 19.60 46.73
CA GLY A 150 -18.62 18.36 46.08
C GLY A 150 -18.04 17.09 46.69
N MET A 151 -18.58 16.65 47.85
CA MET A 151 -18.42 15.29 48.35
C MET A 151 -19.18 14.32 47.44
N GLY A 152 -18.51 13.29 46.95
CA GLY A 152 -19.10 12.16 46.24
C GLY A 152 -18.15 10.98 46.29
N GLY A 153 -18.44 10.03 47.19
CA GLY A 153 -17.63 8.83 47.41
C GLY A 153 -17.65 7.90 46.20
N GLY A 154 -16.45 7.56 45.72
CA GLY A 154 -16.19 6.50 44.74
C GLY A 154 -14.94 5.73 45.19
N PRO A 155 -14.80 4.46 44.77
CA PRO A 155 -13.76 3.55 45.27
C PRO A 155 -12.34 4.08 44.95
N PRO A 156 -11.31 3.70 45.73
CA PRO A 156 -9.99 4.28 45.57
C PRO A 156 -9.41 3.89 44.21
N PHE A 157 -9.34 4.86 43.32
CA PHE A 157 -8.50 4.77 42.12
C PHE A 157 -7.05 4.64 42.60
N SER A 158 -6.49 3.44 42.43
CA SER A 158 -5.06 3.19 42.49
C SER A 158 -4.37 4.17 41.53
N GLN A 159 -3.49 5.01 42.08
CA GLN A 159 -2.58 5.84 41.30
C GLN A 159 -1.87 4.94 40.28
N PRO A 160 -1.78 5.31 38.98
CA PRO A 160 -0.85 4.63 38.11
C PRO A 160 0.54 4.93 38.64
N MET A 161 1.23 3.89 39.14
CA MET A 161 2.65 3.98 39.45
C MET A 161 3.35 4.54 38.21
N GLN A 162 3.90 5.74 38.34
CA GLN A 162 4.77 6.33 37.33
C GLN A 162 5.97 5.38 37.22
N GLN A 163 6.04 4.64 36.10
CA GLN A 163 7.26 3.92 35.76
C GLN A 163 8.39 4.96 35.68
N PRO A 164 9.56 4.69 36.30
CA PRO A 164 10.69 5.57 36.16
C PRO A 164 10.98 5.79 34.68
N PRO A 165 11.29 7.02 34.25
CA PRO A 165 11.57 7.31 32.85
C PRO A 165 12.73 6.41 32.39
N MET A 166 12.49 5.64 31.33
CA MET A 166 13.56 4.89 30.68
C MET A 166 14.69 5.87 30.32
N PRO A 167 15.96 5.51 30.56
CA PRO A 167 17.07 6.36 30.19
C PRO A 167 16.98 6.66 28.69
N PRO A 168 17.30 7.90 28.26
CA PRO A 168 17.26 8.26 26.87
C PRO A 168 18.14 7.28 26.08
N GLN A 169 17.53 6.55 25.14
CA GLN A 169 18.27 5.71 24.22
C GLN A 169 19.22 6.63 23.46
N GLN A 170 20.52 6.44 23.68
CA GLN A 170 21.55 7.16 22.95
C GLN A 170 21.33 6.94 21.46
N PRO A 171 21.44 7.99 20.62
CA PRO A 171 21.37 7.81 19.18
C PRO A 171 22.45 6.79 18.78
N MET A 172 22.01 5.71 18.15
CA MET A 172 22.90 4.65 17.67
C MET A 172 24.00 5.28 16.81
N ASN A 173 25.25 5.15 17.25
CA ASN A 173 26.37 5.68 16.50
C ASN A 173 26.56 4.84 15.23
N ALA A 174 27.08 5.44 14.15
CA ALA A 174 27.24 4.79 12.83
C ALA A 174 27.93 3.41 12.90
N SER A 175 28.83 3.21 13.86
CA SER A 175 29.50 1.92 14.09
C SER A 175 28.55 0.80 14.57
N GLN A 176 27.53 1.13 15.36
CA GLN A 176 26.53 0.17 15.85
C GLN A 176 25.51 -0.17 14.77
N GLU A 177 25.09 0.82 13.97
CA GLU A 177 24.26 0.59 12.79
C GLU A 177 24.98 -0.31 11.78
N LEU A 178 26.27 -0.08 11.54
CA LEU A 178 27.09 -0.92 10.66
C LEU A 178 27.23 -2.36 11.17
N GLN A 179 27.27 -2.59 12.48
CA GLN A 179 27.26 -3.94 13.05
C GLN A 179 25.93 -4.64 12.86
N MET A 180 24.81 -3.94 13.10
CA MET A 180 23.47 -4.50 12.87
C MET A 180 23.23 -4.83 11.39
N LEU A 181 23.63 -3.94 10.48
CA LEU A 181 23.51 -4.18 9.04
C LEU A 181 24.35 -5.38 8.59
N LYS A 182 25.54 -5.58 9.17
CA LYS A 182 26.36 -6.77 8.91
C LYS A 182 25.71 -8.05 9.43
N GLU A 183 25.10 -8.01 10.61
CA GLU A 183 24.34 -9.15 11.15
C GLU A 183 23.13 -9.48 10.28
N GLN A 184 22.40 -8.46 9.84
CA GLN A 184 21.27 -8.61 8.92
C GLN A 184 21.71 -9.19 7.57
N ALA A 185 22.82 -8.71 7.01
CA ALA A 185 23.38 -9.24 5.77
C ALA A 185 23.79 -10.71 5.91
N LYS A 186 24.39 -11.10 7.05
CA LYS A 186 24.77 -12.48 7.34
C LYS A 186 23.54 -13.41 7.45
N GLY A 187 22.46 -12.94 8.06
CA GLY A 187 21.19 -13.67 8.13
C GLY A 187 20.59 -13.90 6.73
N LEU A 188 20.58 -12.87 5.89
CA LEU A 188 20.10 -12.98 4.50
C LEU A 188 20.97 -13.94 3.66
N GLN A 189 22.29 -13.94 3.87
CA GLN A 189 23.18 -14.90 3.20
C GLN A 189 22.85 -16.35 3.57
N GLN A 190 22.59 -16.63 4.85
CA GLN A 190 22.19 -17.97 5.29
C GLN A 190 20.84 -18.39 4.68
N GLN A 191 19.89 -17.46 4.55
CA GLN A 191 18.61 -17.74 3.89
C GLN A 191 18.79 -18.05 2.40
N LEU A 192 19.63 -17.30 1.69
CA LEU A 192 19.95 -17.57 0.28
C LEU A 192 20.58 -18.96 0.12
N GLU A 193 21.48 -19.35 1.01
CA GLU A 193 22.13 -20.65 0.97
C GLU A 193 21.13 -21.80 1.20
N GLN A 194 20.22 -21.65 2.15
CA GLN A 194 19.13 -22.62 2.38
C GLN A 194 18.19 -22.74 1.18
N ILE A 195 17.86 -21.62 0.53
CA ILE A 195 17.02 -21.62 -0.68
C ILE A 195 17.74 -22.36 -1.81
N ASN A 196 19.03 -22.06 -2.04
CA ASN A 196 19.83 -22.71 -3.09
C ASN A 196 19.99 -24.22 -2.85
N GLN A 197 20.18 -24.65 -1.60
CA GLN A 197 20.21 -26.07 -1.26
C GLN A 197 18.89 -26.77 -1.59
N ARG A 198 17.77 -26.10 -1.33
CA ARG A 198 16.44 -26.64 -1.63
C ARG A 198 16.14 -26.69 -3.12
N ILE A 199 16.63 -25.71 -3.89
CA ILE A 199 16.59 -25.74 -5.37
C ILE A 199 17.35 -26.97 -5.86
N LYS A 200 18.59 -27.18 -5.41
CA LYS A 200 19.41 -28.32 -5.83
C LYS A 200 18.77 -29.68 -5.51
N GLN A 201 18.14 -29.82 -4.35
CA GLN A 201 17.40 -31.04 -3.97
C GLN A 201 16.19 -31.33 -4.85
N LEU A 202 15.62 -30.31 -5.50
CA LEU A 202 14.47 -30.45 -6.40
C LEU A 202 14.88 -30.61 -7.87
N GLU A 203 16.16 -30.34 -8.20
CA GLU A 203 16.73 -30.49 -9.53
C GLU A 203 17.40 -31.87 -9.76
N GLU A 204 17.74 -32.60 -8.69
CA GLU A 204 18.17 -34.02 -8.70
C GLU A 204 16.98 -34.99 -8.69
#